data_AF-A0A3N2N7X3-F1
#
_entry.id   AF-A0A3N2N7X3-F1
#
_cell.length_a   1.000
_cell.length_b   1.000
_cell.length_c   1.000
_cell.angle_alpha   90.00
_cell.angle_beta   90.00
_cell.angle_gamma   90.00
#
_symmetry.space_group_name_H-M   'P 1'
#
loop_
_entity.id
_entity.type
_entity.pdbx_description
1 polymer ?
#
loop_
_entity_poly.entity_id
_entity_poly.type
_entity_poly.pdbx_seq_one_letter_code
_entity_poly.pdbx_strand_id
1 'polypeptide(L)'
;MFRGSHLRSGTIGRFVDEWYDILTPTERMQLFEWTIRLTYDERWNSKEENYKPHFEPDSRCCGEDIMFVHRYHPYNQYKVTIEVDGKEETFDTFLLNGRYYINTSQFFATEDAKEIRHNPNPDWQDFMHPGVDYDRNIIEKYSDIIQ
;
A
#
# COMPACT_ATOMS: atom_id res chain seq x y z
N MET A 1 4.91 -16.29 -24.06
CA MET A 1 4.37 -17.40 -23.25
C MET A 1 4.82 -17.18 -21.80
N PHE A 2 4.01 -16.50 -20.97
CA PHE A 2 4.38 -16.07 -19.61
C PHE A 2 3.74 -16.98 -18.55
N ARG A 3 4.18 -18.25 -18.46
CA ARG A 3 3.66 -19.18 -17.44
C ARG A 3 4.11 -18.84 -16.00
N GLY A 4 5.11 -17.98 -15.84
CA GLY A 4 5.61 -17.55 -14.52
C GLY A 4 4.87 -16.38 -13.88
N SER A 5 4.16 -15.54 -14.65
CA SER A 5 3.50 -14.34 -14.11
C SER A 5 2.26 -14.69 -13.26
N HIS A 6 1.47 -15.68 -13.66
CA HIS A 6 0.25 -16.05 -12.94
C HIS A 6 0.49 -16.67 -11.56
N LEU A 7 1.59 -17.42 -11.38
CA LEU A 7 1.93 -17.99 -10.06
C LEU A 7 2.38 -16.90 -9.10
N ARG A 8 3.14 -15.91 -9.59
CA ARG A 8 3.55 -14.74 -8.81
C ARG A 8 2.35 -13.85 -8.45
N SER A 9 1.47 -13.55 -9.43
CA SER A 9 0.22 -12.82 -9.19
C SER A 9 -0.65 -13.48 -8.12
N GLY A 10 -0.82 -14.81 -8.18
CA GLY A 10 -1.60 -15.55 -7.18
C GLY A 10 -1.00 -15.49 -5.78
N THR A 11 0.33 -15.60 -5.64
CA THR A 11 1.00 -15.45 -4.33
C THR A 11 0.86 -14.02 -3.80
N ILE A 12 1.00 -13.01 -4.65
CA ILE A 12 0.91 -11.60 -4.25
C ILE A 12 -0.51 -11.22 -3.85
N GLY A 13 -1.53 -11.74 -4.54
CA GLY A 13 -2.92 -11.58 -4.13
C GLY A 13 -3.17 -12.09 -2.71
N ARG A 14 -2.59 -13.23 -2.33
CA ARG A 14 -2.73 -13.76 -0.96
C ARG A 14 -2.07 -12.88 0.11
N PHE A 15 -0.98 -12.18 -0.22
CA PHE A 15 -0.42 -11.19 0.70
C PHE A 15 -1.40 -10.06 0.99
N VAL A 16 -2.10 -9.57 -0.05
CA VAL A 16 -3.10 -8.51 0.09
C VAL A 16 -4.35 -9.01 0.82
N ASP A 17 -4.88 -10.17 0.44
CA ASP A 17 -6.21 -10.64 0.85
C ASP A 17 -6.21 -11.40 2.18
N GLU A 18 -5.19 -12.22 2.42
CA GLU A 18 -5.16 -13.14 3.56
C GLU A 18 -4.12 -12.71 4.59
N TRP A 19 -2.88 -12.43 4.16
CA TRP A 19 -1.77 -12.34 5.10
C TRP A 19 -1.63 -10.96 5.71
N TYR A 20 -2.20 -9.93 5.09
CA TYR A 20 -2.16 -8.59 5.66
C TYR A 20 -2.67 -8.63 7.10
N ASP A 21 -3.88 -9.13 7.36
CA ASP A 21 -4.46 -9.12 8.71
C ASP A 21 -3.81 -10.11 9.68
N ILE A 22 -3.10 -11.12 9.18
CA ILE A 22 -2.36 -12.10 9.99
C ILE A 22 -1.05 -11.52 10.50
N LEU A 23 -0.32 -10.81 9.64
CA LEU A 23 1.00 -10.27 9.98
C LEU A 23 0.87 -9.12 10.98
N THR A 24 1.80 -9.04 11.92
CA THR A 24 1.94 -7.86 12.77
C THR A 24 2.37 -6.65 11.92
N PRO A 25 2.11 -5.43 12.38
CA PRO A 25 2.61 -4.22 11.71
C PRO A 25 4.10 -4.24 11.35
N THR A 26 4.96 -4.71 12.28
CA THR A 26 6.41 -4.83 12.07
C THR A 26 6.74 -5.84 10.97
N GLU A 27 6.07 -6.99 10.93
CA GLU A 27 6.27 -8.00 9.88
C GLU A 27 5.79 -7.50 8.52
N ARG A 28 4.65 -6.79 8.46
CA ARG A 28 4.16 -6.17 7.21
C ARG A 28 5.19 -5.19 6.66
N MET A 29 5.75 -4.36 7.53
CA MET A 29 6.77 -3.39 7.16
C MET A 29 8.05 -4.05 6.66
N GLN A 30 8.58 -5.04 7.39
CA GLN A 30 9.76 -5.79 6.96
C GLN A 30 9.51 -6.45 5.60
N LEU A 31 8.39 -7.14 5.44
CA LEU A 31 8.01 -7.75 4.17
C LEU A 31 7.97 -6.72 3.04
N PHE A 32 7.33 -5.57 3.26
CA PHE A 32 7.23 -4.50 2.26
C PHE A 32 8.60 -3.98 1.86
N GLU A 33 9.44 -3.63 2.83
CA GLU A 33 10.79 -3.14 2.61
C GLU A 33 11.64 -4.15 1.83
N TRP A 34 11.71 -5.40 2.30
CA TRP A 34 12.47 -6.45 1.61
C TRP A 34 11.97 -6.68 0.19
N THR A 35 10.65 -6.63 -0.02
CA THR A 35 10.07 -6.82 -1.35
C THR A 35 10.44 -5.68 -2.29
N ILE A 36 10.34 -4.42 -1.85
CA ILE A 36 10.77 -3.24 -2.61
C ILE A 36 12.26 -3.36 -2.97
N ARG A 37 13.12 -3.59 -1.96
CA ARG A 37 14.58 -3.70 -2.12
C ARG A 37 15.00 -4.79 -3.10
N LEU A 38 14.37 -5.96 -3.04
CA LEU A 38 14.78 -7.13 -3.82
C LEU A 38 14.15 -7.16 -5.21
N THR A 39 12.99 -6.55 -5.38
CA THR A 39 12.13 -6.83 -6.55
C THR A 39 11.88 -5.60 -7.41
N TYR A 40 11.71 -4.43 -6.79
CA TYR A 40 11.22 -3.22 -7.48
C TYR A 40 12.27 -2.12 -7.57
N ASP A 41 13.35 -2.24 -6.82
CA ASP A 41 14.34 -1.19 -6.68
C ASP A 41 15.76 -1.67 -6.97
N GLU A 42 16.16 -1.60 -8.25
CA GLU A 42 17.54 -1.90 -8.67
C GLU A 42 18.55 -0.85 -8.15
N ARG A 43 18.08 0.35 -7.79
CA ARG A 43 18.89 1.47 -7.30
C ARG A 43 19.21 1.36 -5.82
N TRP A 44 18.46 0.58 -5.05
CA TRP A 44 18.81 0.22 -3.68
C TRP A 44 20.20 -0.45 -3.59
N ASN A 45 20.59 -1.22 -4.62
CA ASN A 45 21.92 -1.82 -4.72
C ASN A 45 22.97 -0.90 -5.35
N SER A 46 22.57 0.28 -5.83
CA SER A 46 23.48 1.29 -6.35
C SER A 46 24.04 2.11 -5.19
N LYS A 47 25.36 2.27 -5.13
CA LYS A 47 26.08 2.98 -4.06
C LYS A 47 25.90 4.51 -4.12
N GLU A 48 24.72 5.01 -4.49
CA GLU A 48 24.44 6.44 -4.47
C GLU A 48 24.25 6.89 -3.02
N GLU A 49 25.13 7.77 -2.53
CA GLU A 49 25.21 8.22 -1.13
C GLU A 49 23.95 8.95 -0.61
N ASN A 50 22.93 9.17 -1.45
CA ASN A 50 21.68 9.86 -1.09
C ASN A 50 20.43 9.14 -1.58
N TYR A 51 20.49 7.80 -1.71
CA TYR A 51 19.36 7.03 -2.21
C TYR A 51 18.15 7.09 -1.26
N LYS A 52 17.04 7.65 -1.75
CA LYS A 52 15.73 7.57 -1.09
C LYS A 52 14.94 6.41 -1.73
N PRO A 53 14.40 5.46 -0.95
CA PRO A 53 13.55 4.41 -1.48
C PRO A 53 12.34 5.04 -2.18
N HIS A 54 12.23 4.77 -3.47
CA HIS A 54 11.08 5.19 -4.26
C HIS A 54 10.02 4.10 -4.12
N PHE A 55 8.96 4.36 -3.35
CA PHE A 55 7.87 3.41 -3.11
C PHE A 55 6.81 3.41 -4.24
N GLU A 56 7.12 4.02 -5.38
CA GLU A 56 6.23 3.96 -6.54
C GLU A 56 6.46 2.64 -7.31
N PRO A 57 5.39 1.93 -7.71
CA PRO A 57 5.52 0.73 -8.51
C PRO A 57 6.22 1.04 -9.84
N ASP A 58 7.21 0.22 -10.21
CA ASP A 58 7.87 0.28 -11.52
C ASP A 58 6.84 -0.01 -12.64
N SER A 59 7.05 0.59 -13.82
CA SER A 59 6.34 0.24 -15.06
C SER A 59 6.28 -1.27 -15.38
N ARG A 60 7.17 -2.07 -14.79
CA ARG A 60 7.23 -3.53 -14.92
C ARG A 60 6.28 -4.29 -13.98
N CYS A 61 5.69 -3.62 -12.99
CA CYS A 61 4.77 -4.21 -12.03
C CYS A 61 3.47 -4.66 -12.71
N CYS A 62 3.02 -5.88 -12.42
CA CYS A 62 1.67 -6.32 -12.76
C CYS A 62 0.62 -5.75 -11.79
N GLY A 63 -0.66 -5.95 -12.08
CA GLY A 63 -1.75 -5.39 -11.27
C GLY A 63 -1.68 -5.81 -9.80
N GLU A 64 -1.32 -7.06 -9.51
CA GLU A 64 -1.18 -7.53 -8.14
C GLU A 64 0.06 -6.95 -7.44
N ASP A 65 1.17 -6.75 -8.17
CA ASP A 65 2.35 -6.07 -7.62
C ASP A 65 1.99 -4.64 -7.17
N ILE A 66 1.21 -3.91 -7.98
CA ILE A 66 0.72 -2.55 -7.65
C ILE A 66 -0.17 -2.59 -6.40
N MET A 67 -1.10 -3.54 -6.33
CA MET A 67 -1.97 -3.68 -5.15
C MET A 67 -1.19 -3.98 -3.88
N PHE A 68 -0.19 -4.86 -3.95
CA PHE A 68 0.69 -5.13 -2.83
C PHE A 68 1.42 -3.88 -2.36
N VAL A 69 2.00 -3.13 -3.31
CA VAL A 69 2.72 -1.89 -2.97
C VAL A 69 1.78 -0.92 -2.25
N HIS A 70 0.58 -0.71 -2.78
CA HIS A 70 -0.39 0.22 -2.18
C HIS A 70 -0.97 -0.29 -0.85
N ARG A 71 -1.24 -1.59 -0.68
CA ARG A 71 -1.76 -2.16 0.57
C ARG A 71 -0.73 -2.13 1.69
N TYR A 72 0.55 -2.34 1.37
CA TYR A 72 1.61 -2.38 2.38
C TYR A 72 2.30 -1.03 2.59
N HIS A 73 1.98 -0.03 1.77
CA HIS A 73 2.50 1.32 1.93
C HIS A 73 1.99 1.95 3.24
N PRO A 74 2.88 2.45 4.11
CA PRO A 74 2.53 2.89 5.48
C PRO A 74 1.58 4.08 5.53
N TYR A 75 1.77 5.01 4.61
CA TYR A 75 0.98 6.24 4.54
C TYR A 75 -0.24 6.08 3.64
N ASN A 76 -0.49 4.89 3.09
CA ASN A 76 -1.62 4.65 2.19
C ASN A 76 -2.74 3.83 2.88
N GLN A 77 -2.95 4.07 4.18
CA GLN A 77 -3.90 3.35 5.00
C GLN A 77 -5.02 4.27 5.47
N TYR A 78 -6.26 3.83 5.34
CA TYR A 78 -7.44 4.64 5.64
C TYR A 78 -8.51 3.79 6.34
N LYS A 79 -9.23 4.40 7.29
CA LYS A 79 -10.49 3.88 7.80
C LYS A 79 -11.63 4.56 7.05
N VAL A 80 -12.44 3.78 6.34
CA VAL A 80 -13.57 4.28 5.57
C VAL A 80 -14.85 3.80 6.21
N THR A 81 -15.74 4.73 6.55
CA THR A 81 -17.07 4.44 7.06
C THR A 81 -18.10 4.63 5.95
N ILE A 82 -18.92 3.61 5.70
CA ILE A 82 -20.01 3.61 4.73
C ILE A 82 -21.33 3.23 5.41
N GLU A 83 -22.46 3.47 4.75
CA GLU A 83 -23.76 2.95 5.18
C GLU A 83 -24.15 1.71 4.38
N VAL A 84 -24.38 0.59 5.06
CA VAL A 84 -24.87 -0.66 4.49
C VAL A 84 -26.18 -1.03 5.19
N ASP A 85 -27.27 -1.16 4.44
CA ASP A 85 -28.60 -1.53 4.96
C ASP A 85 -29.06 -0.66 6.15
N GLY A 86 -28.77 0.65 6.10
CA GLY A 86 -29.13 1.59 7.16
C GLY A 86 -28.24 1.56 8.40
N LYS A 87 -27.11 0.84 8.36
CA LYS A 87 -26.11 0.77 9.44
C LYS A 87 -24.77 1.30 8.96
N GLU A 88 -24.04 1.95 9.86
CA GLU A 88 -22.69 2.41 9.58
C GLU A 88 -21.68 1.30 9.88
N GLU A 89 -20.80 1.03 8.92
CA GLU A 89 -19.71 0.06 9.03
C GLU A 89 -18.39 0.72 8.64
N THR A 90 -17.32 0.43 9.38
CA THR A 90 -15.97 0.99 9.15
C THR A 90 -15.00 -0.11 8.72
N PHE A 91 -14.27 0.15 7.64
CA PHE A 91 -13.33 -0.80 7.03
C PHE A 91 -11.90 -0.26 6.99
N ASP A 92 -10.93 -1.15 7.16
CA ASP A 92 -9.50 -0.85 6.95
C ASP A 92 -9.14 -1.02 5.47
N THR A 93 -8.81 0.10 4.83
CA THR A 93 -8.66 0.21 3.37
C THR A 93 -7.33 0.84 2.96
N PHE A 94 -7.04 0.74 1.67
CA PHE A 94 -5.93 1.42 1.01
C PHE A 94 -6.40 2.11 -0.27
N LEU A 95 -5.81 3.26 -0.60
CA LEU A 95 -6.19 4.05 -1.78
C LEU A 95 -5.41 3.57 -3.02
N LEU A 96 -6.12 3.29 -4.09
CA LEU A 96 -5.56 3.00 -5.41
C LEU A 96 -6.52 3.50 -6.48
N ASN A 97 -6.02 4.31 -7.43
CA ASN A 97 -6.81 4.84 -8.55
C ASN A 97 -8.14 5.51 -8.11
N GLY A 98 -8.11 6.28 -7.01
CA GLY A 98 -9.29 7.00 -6.50
C GLY A 98 -10.34 6.13 -5.78
N ARG A 99 -10.02 4.86 -5.51
CA ARG A 99 -10.91 3.91 -4.82
C ARG A 99 -10.26 3.36 -3.55
N TYR A 100 -11.09 3.10 -2.55
CA TYR A 100 -10.68 2.56 -1.26
C TYR A 100 -10.87 1.05 -1.26
N TYR A 101 -9.77 0.31 -1.46
CA TYR A 101 -9.78 -1.15 -1.52
C TYR A 101 -9.71 -1.74 -0.12
N ILE A 102 -10.54 -2.75 0.14
CA ILE A 102 -10.46 -3.61 1.33
C ILE A 102 -9.46 -4.75 1.06
N ASN A 103 -9.58 -5.35 -0.13
CA ASN A 103 -8.78 -6.47 -0.62
C ASN A 103 -8.75 -6.41 -2.16
N THR A 104 -8.18 -7.41 -2.84
CA THR A 104 -8.02 -7.39 -4.31
C THR A 104 -9.34 -7.36 -5.08
N SER A 105 -10.45 -7.78 -4.46
CA SER A 105 -11.76 -7.95 -5.10
C SER A 105 -12.81 -6.94 -4.67
N GLN A 106 -12.62 -6.28 -3.52
CA GLN A 106 -13.61 -5.40 -2.90
C GLN A 106 -13.04 -4.00 -2.67
N PHE A 107 -13.82 -2.99 -3.08
CA PHE A 107 -13.49 -1.59 -2.90
C PHE A 107 -14.75 -0.73 -2.79
N PHE A 108 -14.57 0.48 -2.28
CA PHE A 108 -15.58 1.54 -2.28
C PHE A 108 -15.12 2.71 -3.14
N ALA A 109 -16.06 3.37 -3.80
CA ALA A 109 -15.79 4.64 -4.43
C ALA A 109 -15.76 5.74 -3.36
N THR A 110 -15.12 6.88 -3.65
CA THR A 110 -14.98 7.97 -2.67
C THR A 110 -16.35 8.55 -2.32
N GLU A 111 -17.22 8.63 -3.31
CA GLU A 111 -18.61 9.08 -3.20
C GLU A 111 -19.50 8.18 -2.34
N ASP A 112 -19.13 6.92 -2.10
CA ASP A 112 -19.86 5.99 -1.24
C ASP A 112 -19.51 6.20 0.25
N ALA A 113 -18.41 6.90 0.53
CA ALA A 113 -17.90 7.08 1.88
C ALA A 113 -18.63 8.22 2.61
N LYS A 114 -19.13 7.91 3.81
CA LYS A 114 -19.63 8.93 4.74
C LYS A 114 -18.50 9.65 5.45
N GLU A 115 -17.46 8.90 5.80
CA GLU A 115 -16.29 9.40 6.49
C GLU A 115 -15.04 8.65 6.04
N ILE A 116 -13.96 9.39 5.85
CA ILE A 116 -12.64 8.86 5.52
C ILE A 116 -11.66 9.41 6.55
N ARG A 117 -10.97 8.52 7.26
CA ARG A 117 -9.89 8.89 8.20
C ARG A 117 -8.59 8.30 7.72
N HIS A 118 -7.57 9.15 7.56
CA HIS A 118 -6.21 8.67 7.35
C HIS A 118 -5.74 7.92 8.61
N ASN A 119 -5.25 6.69 8.43
CA ASN A 119 -4.86 5.79 9.52
C ASN A 119 -3.47 5.20 9.25
N PRO A 120 -2.42 6.04 9.17
CA PRO A 120 -1.08 5.57 8.88
C PRO A 120 -0.63 4.59 9.96
N ASN A 121 0.09 3.54 9.55
CA ASN A 121 0.60 2.56 10.50
C ASN A 121 1.58 3.24 11.48
N PRO A 122 1.27 3.30 12.80
CA PRO A 122 2.06 4.06 13.77
C PRO A 122 3.49 3.53 13.92
N ASP A 123 3.70 2.24 13.66
CA ASP A 123 4.99 1.57 13.83
C ASP A 123 6.06 2.04 12.82
N TRP A 124 5.68 2.84 11.82
CA TRP A 124 6.61 3.50 10.91
C TRP A 124 7.25 4.77 11.48
N GLN A 125 6.65 5.40 12.50
CA GLN A 125 7.24 6.60 13.09
C GLN A 125 8.56 6.30 13.81
N ASP A 126 8.66 5.11 14.40
CA ASP A 126 9.85 4.63 15.12
C ASP A 126 10.85 3.92 14.21
N PHE A 127 10.45 3.52 13.00
CA PHE A 127 11.29 2.85 12.01
C PHE A 127 11.94 3.84 11.03
N MET A 128 12.37 5.00 11.54
CA MET A 128 13.23 5.91 10.80
C MET A 128 14.62 5.27 10.69
N HIS A 129 14.88 4.53 9.61
CA HIS A 129 16.24 4.12 9.29
C HIS A 129 17.14 5.36 9.20
N PRO A 130 18.24 5.46 9.97
CA PRO A 130 19.16 6.58 9.87
C PRO A 130 19.67 6.70 8.42
N GLY A 131 19.40 7.82 7.76
CA GLY A 131 19.81 8.07 6.38
C GLY A 131 18.76 7.80 5.30
N VAL A 132 17.55 7.35 5.66
CA VAL A 132 16.45 7.14 4.73
C VAL A 132 15.37 8.21 4.97
N ASP A 133 15.27 9.17 4.05
CA ASP A 133 14.23 10.20 4.06
C ASP A 133 13.01 9.69 3.29
N TYR A 134 12.03 9.16 4.03
CA TYR A 134 10.76 8.69 3.50
C TYR A 134 9.93 9.90 3.11
N ASP A 135 9.69 10.09 1.80
CA ASP A 135 8.99 11.24 1.27
C ASP A 135 7.56 11.31 1.84
N ARG A 136 7.33 12.21 2.81
CA ARG A 136 6.04 12.40 3.48
C ARG A 136 4.97 13.00 2.55
N ASN A 137 5.34 13.37 1.33
CA ASN A 137 4.53 14.18 0.41
C ASN A 137 3.50 13.38 -0.41
N ILE A 138 3.29 12.09 -0.17
CA ILE A 138 2.23 11.33 -0.87
C ILE A 138 0.83 11.84 -0.47
N ILE A 139 0.67 12.42 0.72
CA ILE A 139 -0.62 13.03 1.13
C ILE A 139 -0.97 14.21 0.22
N GLU A 140 0.00 15.04 -0.18
CA GLU A 140 -0.26 16.22 -1.02
C GLU A 140 -0.62 15.87 -2.47
N LYS A 141 -0.06 14.79 -3.02
CA LYS A 141 -0.32 14.36 -4.41
C LYS A 141 -1.74 13.81 -4.62
N TYR A 142 -2.42 13.40 -3.54
CA TYR A 142 -3.80 12.88 -3.59
C TYR A 142 -4.81 13.77 -2.85
N SER A 143 -4.37 14.79 -2.09
CA SER A 143 -5.29 15.78 -1.50
C SER A 143 -5.95 16.67 -2.55
N ASP A 144 -5.35 16.85 -3.73
CA ASP A 144 -5.95 17.56 -4.86
C ASP A 144 -7.13 16.82 -5.50
N ILE A 145 -7.36 15.56 -5.10
CA ILE A 145 -8.52 14.75 -5.53
C ILE A 145 -9.69 14.88 -4.53
N ILE A 146 -9.48 15.57 -3.39
CA ILE A 146 -10.50 15.86 -2.38
C ILE A 146 -10.80 17.37 -2.41
N GLN A 147 -11.44 17.85 -3.48
CA GLN A 147 -12.13 19.14 -3.52
C GLN A 147 -13.51 18.99 -4.16
#